data_AF-A0A3B9Q2P8-F1
#
_entry.id   AF-A0A3B9Q2P8-F1
#
_cell.length_a   1.000
_cell.length_b   1.000
_cell.length_c   1.000
_cell.angle_alpha   90.00
_cell.angle_beta   90.00
_cell.angle_gamma   90.00
#
_symmetry.space_group_name_H-M   'P 1'
#
loop_
_entity.id
_entity.type
_entity.pdbx_description
1 polymer ?
#
loop_
_entity_poly.entity_id
_entity_poly.type
_entity_poly.pdbx_seq_one_letter_code
_entity_poly.pdbx_strand_id
1 'polypeptide(L)'
;MKKAWEIDREMRVRAIPIDRRVESSNWYEAGFEAPYGDGLIDLFWSSRVPGSSAPEIPYVEMTQALGNKGYDVSGAEELLEEGMRLHADGKIDELRVVTARVLHALKQAPLNPNDVYHQFKHPETWEDIQHCMADGSRQAFDNTWKESYRERIHQGWIGQLAGGSFGTCIEGYTGKRIAQVYGVIDSYITEPETTNDDVVYELAFLDAYNRMGAGITSEAIAMEWVKQIPFGWSAEWVALRNLNMGIFPPDSGAWFNPYSEWIGAQMRGMVCGMVAPSNPMEAARLA
;
A
#
# COMPACT_ATOMS: atom_id res chain seq x y z
N MET A 1 21.99 -8.68 16.34
CA MET A 1 20.58 -8.41 16.00
C MET A 1 20.59 -7.72 14.65
N LYS A 2 19.91 -8.31 13.67
CA LYS A 2 19.76 -7.67 12.36
C LYS A 2 18.72 -6.56 12.41
N LYS A 3 18.92 -5.52 11.61
CA LYS A 3 17.91 -4.49 11.38
C LYS A 3 16.75 -5.05 10.56
N ALA A 4 15.55 -4.52 10.75
CA ALA A 4 14.37 -4.98 10.01
C ALA A 4 14.57 -4.91 8.48
N TRP A 5 15.16 -3.82 8.00
CA TRP A 5 15.48 -3.65 6.57
C TRP A 5 16.54 -4.65 6.07
N GLU A 6 17.45 -5.11 6.93
CA GLU A 6 18.44 -6.14 6.55
C GLU A 6 17.76 -7.49 6.37
N ILE A 7 16.84 -7.84 7.27
CA ILE A 7 16.05 -9.07 7.20
C ILE A 7 15.24 -9.10 5.90
N ASP A 8 14.46 -8.05 5.63
CA ASP A 8 13.65 -7.94 4.41
C ASP A 8 14.52 -7.98 3.16
N ARG A 9 15.57 -7.15 3.09
CA ARG A 9 16.47 -7.11 1.93
C ARG A 9 17.11 -8.47 1.66
N GLU A 10 17.61 -9.15 2.68
CA GLU A 10 18.22 -10.47 2.52
C GLU A 10 17.21 -11.51 2.00
N MET A 11 15.96 -11.44 2.44
CA MET A 11 14.87 -12.29 1.96
C MET A 11 14.59 -12.00 0.48
N ARG A 12 14.35 -10.74 0.11
CA ARG A 12 14.03 -10.31 -1.26
C ARG A 12 15.16 -10.59 -2.26
N VAL A 13 16.43 -10.41 -1.86
CA VAL A 13 17.61 -10.72 -2.70
C VAL A 13 17.78 -12.23 -2.93
N ARG A 14 17.38 -13.06 -1.96
CA ARG A 14 17.45 -14.53 -2.07
C ARG A 14 16.27 -15.13 -2.83
N ALA A 15 15.11 -14.48 -2.81
CA ALA A 15 13.91 -14.94 -3.48
C ALA A 15 14.12 -15.12 -4.99
N ILE A 16 13.73 -16.28 -5.51
CA ILE A 16 13.73 -16.59 -6.94
C ILE A 16 12.25 -16.57 -7.39
N PRO A 17 11.91 -15.88 -8.50
CA PRO A 17 10.57 -15.91 -9.05
C PRO A 17 10.08 -17.33 -9.28
N ILE A 18 8.83 -17.57 -8.92
CA ILE A 18 8.09 -18.72 -9.46
C ILE A 18 7.85 -18.44 -10.95
N ASP A 19 8.07 -19.42 -11.82
CA ASP A 19 7.88 -19.24 -13.26
C ASP A 19 6.39 -19.17 -13.61
N ARG A 20 5.92 -17.95 -13.92
CA ARG A 20 4.51 -17.64 -14.15
C ARG A 20 3.97 -18.13 -15.49
N ARG A 21 4.84 -18.60 -16.37
CA ARG A 21 4.42 -19.28 -17.62
C ARG A 21 3.86 -20.67 -17.34
N VAL A 22 4.13 -21.24 -16.16
CA VAL A 22 3.70 -22.57 -15.75
C VAL A 22 2.84 -22.58 -14.49
N GLU A 23 2.97 -21.58 -13.62
CA GLU A 23 2.22 -21.45 -12.36
C GLU A 23 1.31 -20.22 -12.39
N SER A 24 0.02 -20.38 -12.06
CA SER A 24 -0.99 -19.30 -12.09
C SER A 24 -0.90 -18.37 -10.87
N SER A 25 -1.53 -17.19 -10.96
CA SER A 25 -1.70 -16.27 -9.83
C SER A 25 -2.58 -16.88 -8.74
N ASN A 26 -2.29 -16.45 -7.51
CA ASN A 26 -3.04 -16.86 -6.32
C ASN A 26 -3.82 -15.67 -5.80
N TRP A 27 -4.55 -14.99 -6.69
CA TRP A 27 -5.50 -13.98 -6.28
C TRP A 27 -6.65 -14.62 -5.52
N TYR A 28 -7.11 -13.90 -4.50
CA TYR A 28 -8.23 -14.33 -3.68
C TYR A 28 -9.51 -14.41 -4.52
N GLU A 29 -10.20 -15.56 -4.43
CA GLU A 29 -11.46 -15.79 -5.15
C GLU A 29 -12.65 -15.07 -4.49
N ALA A 30 -13.76 -14.97 -5.23
CA ALA A 30 -15.03 -14.50 -4.70
C ALA A 30 -15.50 -15.42 -3.55
N GLY A 31 -15.31 -14.98 -2.32
CA GLY A 31 -15.55 -15.78 -1.11
C GLY A 31 -14.38 -15.81 -0.13
N PHE A 32 -13.27 -15.10 -0.40
CA PHE A 32 -12.19 -14.93 0.56
C PHE A 32 -12.69 -14.36 1.89
N GLU A 33 -12.47 -15.14 2.95
CA GLU A 33 -12.65 -14.69 4.32
C GLU A 33 -11.30 -14.20 4.86
N ALA A 34 -11.26 -12.91 5.22
CA ALA A 34 -10.07 -12.34 5.83
C ALA A 34 -9.71 -13.10 7.11
N PRO A 35 -8.45 -13.56 7.28
CA PRO A 35 -8.06 -14.27 8.48
C PRO A 35 -8.14 -13.35 9.70
N TYR A 36 -8.43 -13.95 10.85
CA TYR A 36 -8.54 -13.27 12.14
C TYR A 36 -7.85 -14.08 13.24
N GLY A 37 -7.62 -13.44 14.39
CA GLY A 37 -6.97 -14.07 15.54
C GLY A 37 -5.61 -14.66 15.17
N ASP A 38 -5.39 -15.93 15.51
CA ASP A 38 -4.13 -16.64 15.26
C ASP A 38 -3.82 -16.78 13.77
N GLY A 39 -4.84 -16.93 12.91
CA GLY A 39 -4.62 -17.03 11.46
C GLY A 39 -4.09 -15.74 10.84
N LEU A 40 -4.46 -14.59 11.39
CA LEU A 40 -3.91 -13.30 10.96
C LEU A 40 -2.47 -13.11 11.45
N ILE A 41 -2.18 -13.55 12.68
CA ILE A 41 -0.81 -13.52 13.23
C ILE A 41 0.10 -14.40 12.37
N ASP A 42 -0.34 -15.62 12.04
CA ASP A 42 0.38 -16.54 11.15
C ASP A 42 0.69 -15.89 9.79
N LEU A 43 -0.34 -15.36 9.12
CA LEU A 43 -0.20 -14.66 7.85
C LEU A 43 0.83 -13.52 7.91
N PHE A 44 0.85 -12.73 9.00
CA PHE A 44 1.74 -11.58 9.13
C PHE A 44 3.18 -11.94 9.54
N TRP A 45 3.43 -13.20 9.96
CA TRP A 45 4.77 -13.72 10.20
C TRP A 45 5.36 -14.47 9.00
N SER A 46 4.55 -14.89 8.05
CA SER A 46 5.00 -15.36 6.74
C SER A 46 3.88 -15.28 5.71
N SER A 47 4.04 -14.40 4.72
CA SER A 47 3.12 -14.28 3.60
C SER A 47 3.86 -14.42 2.26
N ARG A 48 3.07 -14.46 1.19
CA ARG A 48 3.52 -14.28 -0.18
C ARG A 48 2.64 -13.25 -0.85
N VAL A 49 3.26 -12.36 -1.61
CA VAL A 49 2.57 -11.39 -2.46
C VAL A 49 1.63 -12.17 -3.41
N PRO A 50 0.31 -11.89 -3.44
CA PRO A 50 -0.65 -12.72 -4.19
C PRO A 50 -0.35 -12.84 -5.69
N GLY A 51 0.09 -11.73 -6.31
CA GLY A 51 0.40 -11.66 -7.74
C GLY A 51 1.66 -12.43 -8.13
N SER A 52 2.77 -12.20 -7.42
CA SER A 52 4.11 -12.71 -7.79
C SER A 52 4.58 -13.93 -7.00
N SER A 53 3.94 -14.21 -5.87
CA SER A 53 4.39 -15.16 -4.83
C SER A 53 5.73 -14.83 -4.16
N ALA A 54 6.20 -13.58 -4.27
CA ALA A 54 7.39 -13.12 -3.56
C ALA A 54 7.19 -13.23 -2.04
N PRO A 55 8.16 -13.78 -1.30
CA PRO A 55 8.05 -13.94 0.14
C PRO A 55 8.07 -12.58 0.83
N GLU A 56 7.29 -12.45 1.89
CA GLU A 56 7.20 -11.25 2.72
C GLU A 56 6.95 -11.61 4.18
N ILE A 57 7.32 -10.71 5.09
CA ILE A 57 7.02 -10.83 6.52
C ILE A 57 6.46 -9.48 6.99
N PRO A 58 5.12 -9.30 6.98
CA PRO A 58 4.51 -8.02 7.29
C PRO A 58 4.97 -7.40 8.61
N TYR A 59 5.20 -8.16 9.68
CA TYR A 59 5.71 -7.59 10.94
C TYR A 59 7.16 -7.06 10.86
N VAL A 60 8.01 -7.65 10.02
CA VAL A 60 9.36 -7.12 9.74
C VAL A 60 9.22 -5.82 8.95
N GLU A 61 8.40 -5.83 7.91
CA GLU A 61 8.16 -4.66 7.06
C GLU A 61 7.50 -3.51 7.83
N MET A 62 6.62 -3.81 8.79
CA MET A 62 6.02 -2.85 9.72
C MET A 62 7.10 -2.13 10.54
N THR A 63 8.05 -2.90 11.04
CA THR A 63 9.16 -2.41 11.86
C THR A 63 10.06 -1.50 11.02
N GLN A 64 10.39 -1.93 9.81
CA GLN A 64 11.15 -1.10 8.86
C GLN A 64 10.39 0.18 8.48
N ALA A 65 9.09 0.08 8.20
CA ALA A 65 8.27 1.23 7.78
C ALA A 65 8.24 2.31 8.87
N LEU A 66 8.06 1.93 10.14
CA LEU A 66 8.14 2.88 11.24
C LEU A 66 9.56 3.47 11.41
N GLY A 67 10.60 2.65 11.21
CA GLY A 67 11.99 3.12 11.22
C GLY A 67 12.27 4.17 10.14
N ASN A 68 11.72 4.00 8.93
CA ASN A 68 11.83 4.98 7.84
C ASN A 68 11.14 6.31 8.15
N LYS A 69 10.19 6.33 9.10
CA LYS A 69 9.54 7.54 9.63
C LYS A 69 10.35 8.21 10.73
N GLY A 70 11.61 7.83 10.92
CA GLY A 70 12.52 8.43 11.89
C GLY A 70 12.29 7.98 13.33
N TYR A 71 11.74 6.80 13.56
CA TYR A 71 11.59 6.24 14.92
C TYR A 71 12.71 5.25 15.25
N ASP A 72 13.13 5.22 16.51
CA ASP A 72 14.02 4.17 17.01
C ASP A 72 13.22 2.89 17.26
N VAL A 73 13.27 1.99 16.28
CA VAL A 73 12.59 0.70 16.30
C VAL A 73 13.43 -0.44 16.87
N SER A 74 14.59 -0.15 17.46
CA SER A 74 15.52 -1.18 17.97
C SER A 74 14.85 -2.17 18.92
N GLY A 75 13.97 -1.69 19.81
CA GLY A 75 13.21 -2.55 20.73
C GLY A 75 12.32 -3.60 20.04
N ALA A 76 11.78 -3.28 18.86
CA ALA A 76 11.03 -4.24 18.05
C ALA A 76 11.98 -5.17 17.27
N GLU A 77 13.08 -4.64 16.75
CA GLU A 77 14.10 -5.42 16.03
C GLU A 77 14.70 -6.55 16.89
N GLU A 78 14.85 -6.36 18.21
CA GLU A 78 15.36 -7.40 19.10
C GLU A 78 14.49 -8.66 19.13
N LEU A 79 13.21 -8.52 18.78
CA LEU A 79 12.18 -9.54 18.91
C LEU A 79 11.87 -10.25 17.58
N LEU A 80 12.28 -9.69 16.44
CA LEU A 80 11.91 -10.20 15.12
C LEU A 80 12.46 -11.61 14.87
N GLU A 81 13.73 -11.86 15.19
CA GLU A 81 14.35 -13.19 15.02
C GLU A 81 13.68 -14.25 15.90
N GLU A 82 13.24 -13.88 17.12
CA GLU A 82 12.45 -14.74 18.00
C GLU A 82 11.08 -15.06 17.37
N GLY A 83 10.36 -14.05 16.87
CA GLY A 83 9.06 -14.23 16.20
C GLY A 83 9.14 -15.13 14.98
N MET A 84 10.12 -14.89 14.10
CA MET A 84 10.36 -15.73 12.92
C MET A 84 10.64 -17.20 13.30
N ARG A 85 11.44 -17.43 14.35
CA ARG A 85 11.73 -18.79 14.83
C ARG A 85 10.50 -19.45 15.42
N LEU A 86 9.73 -18.74 16.26
CA LEU A 86 8.51 -19.28 16.88
C LEU A 86 7.44 -19.63 15.84
N HIS A 87 7.30 -18.81 14.81
CA HIS A 87 6.44 -19.11 13.66
C HIS A 87 6.92 -20.37 12.93
N ALA A 88 8.22 -20.45 12.59
CA ALA A 88 8.78 -21.63 11.92
C ALA A 88 8.64 -22.94 12.74
N ASP A 89 8.70 -22.83 14.07
CA ASP A 89 8.54 -23.96 15.00
C ASP A 89 7.05 -24.31 15.27
N GLY A 90 6.08 -23.55 14.74
CA GLY A 90 4.65 -23.75 14.98
C GLY A 90 4.20 -23.47 16.42
N LYS A 91 4.94 -22.65 17.17
CA LYS A 91 4.70 -22.32 18.58
C LYS A 91 3.73 -21.15 18.74
N ILE A 92 2.46 -21.41 18.43
CA ILE A 92 1.43 -20.37 18.31
C ILE A 92 1.24 -19.57 19.62
N ASP A 93 1.22 -20.23 20.79
CA ASP A 93 0.99 -19.54 22.06
C ASP A 93 2.08 -18.51 22.36
N GLU A 94 3.35 -18.89 22.19
CA GLU A 94 4.49 -17.98 22.32
C GLU A 94 4.55 -16.95 21.19
N LEU A 95 4.13 -17.32 19.97
CA LEU A 95 4.05 -16.41 18.83
C LEU A 95 3.10 -15.25 19.12
N ARG A 96 1.94 -15.50 19.75
CA ARG A 96 1.03 -14.42 20.19
C ARG A 96 1.74 -13.45 21.14
N VAL A 97 2.49 -13.97 22.11
CA VAL A 97 3.19 -13.18 23.12
C VAL A 97 4.27 -12.30 22.48
N VAL A 98 5.13 -12.86 21.64
CA VAL A 98 6.19 -12.07 20.98
C VAL A 98 5.59 -11.05 20.01
N THR A 99 4.50 -11.38 19.30
CA THR A 99 3.78 -10.44 18.42
C THR A 99 3.27 -9.24 19.21
N ALA A 100 2.62 -9.47 20.35
CA ALA A 100 2.16 -8.40 21.22
C ALA A 100 3.32 -7.52 21.73
N ARG A 101 4.47 -8.13 22.04
CA ARG A 101 5.70 -7.40 22.45
C ARG A 101 6.28 -6.57 21.31
N VAL A 102 6.33 -7.08 20.08
CA VAL A 102 6.75 -6.33 18.89
C VAL A 102 5.86 -5.11 18.68
N LEU A 103 4.53 -5.30 18.64
CA LEU A 103 3.58 -4.20 18.45
C LEU A 103 3.64 -3.17 19.59
N HIS A 104 3.83 -3.63 20.83
CA HIS A 104 4.04 -2.74 21.97
C HIS A 104 5.33 -1.92 21.82
N ALA A 105 6.43 -2.56 21.44
CA ALA A 105 7.72 -1.89 21.21
C ALA A 105 7.61 -0.84 20.09
N LEU A 106 6.92 -1.15 18.98
CA LEU A 106 6.65 -0.18 17.91
C LEU A 106 5.79 0.99 18.41
N LYS A 107 4.75 0.73 19.21
CA LYS A 107 3.91 1.78 19.79
C LYS A 107 4.67 2.71 20.73
N GLN A 108 5.69 2.21 21.42
CA GLN A 108 6.51 2.96 22.37
C GLN A 108 7.82 3.46 21.75
N ALA A 109 8.06 3.20 20.47
CA ALA A 109 9.28 3.59 19.79
C ALA A 109 9.47 5.11 19.91
N PRO A 110 10.59 5.59 20.46
CA PRO A 110 10.82 7.02 20.57
C PRO A 110 11.15 7.59 19.18
N LEU A 111 10.65 8.80 18.93
CA LEU A 111 10.98 9.56 17.74
C LEU A 111 12.45 10.01 17.82
N ASN A 112 13.20 9.85 16.72
CA ASN A 112 14.54 10.39 16.57
C ASN A 112 14.44 11.78 15.91
N PRO A 113 14.53 12.88 16.67
CA PRO A 113 14.30 14.23 16.15
C PRO A 113 15.36 14.68 15.12
N ASN A 114 16.49 13.96 15.04
CA ASN A 114 17.56 14.26 14.10
C ASN A 114 17.42 13.52 12.76
N ASP A 115 16.40 12.67 12.61
CA ASP A 115 16.17 11.96 11.36
C ASP A 115 15.77 12.92 10.24
N VAL A 116 16.21 12.61 9.01
CA VAL A 116 15.91 13.41 7.82
C VAL A 116 14.42 13.46 7.52
N TYR A 117 13.67 12.41 7.89
CA TYR A 117 12.21 12.36 7.69
C TYR A 117 11.49 13.55 8.36
N HIS A 118 11.97 14.01 9.51
CA HIS A 118 11.36 15.12 10.25
C HIS A 118 11.82 16.50 9.77
N GLN A 119 12.71 16.59 8.78
CA GLN A 119 13.13 17.85 8.17
C GLN A 119 12.16 18.33 7.08
N PHE A 120 11.27 17.46 6.62
CA PHE A 120 10.25 17.78 5.62
C PHE A 120 8.98 18.34 6.28
N LYS A 121 8.22 19.12 5.50
CA LYS A 121 6.87 19.54 5.89
C LYS A 121 5.88 18.43 5.55
N HIS A 122 4.97 18.17 6.48
CA HIS A 122 3.90 17.18 6.35
C HIS A 122 2.55 17.91 6.40
N PRO A 123 2.10 18.52 5.29
CA PRO A 123 0.82 19.22 5.28
C PRO A 123 -0.33 18.21 5.40
N GLU A 124 -1.24 18.42 6.35
CA GLU A 124 -2.34 17.48 6.63
C GLU A 124 -3.69 17.95 6.08
N THR A 125 -3.90 19.26 6.01
CA THR A 125 -5.14 19.86 5.50
C THR A 125 -4.99 20.34 4.07
N TRP A 126 -6.11 20.44 3.35
CA TRP A 126 -6.12 21.05 2.02
C TRP A 126 -5.57 22.48 2.06
N GLU A 127 -5.93 23.24 3.10
CA GLU A 127 -5.41 24.57 3.33
C GLU A 127 -3.88 24.55 3.48
N ASP A 128 -3.31 23.64 4.28
CA ASP A 128 -1.84 23.52 4.44
C ASP A 128 -1.15 23.17 3.13
N ILE A 129 -1.74 22.25 2.35
CA ILE A 129 -1.26 21.86 1.03
C ILE A 129 -1.23 23.09 0.11
N GLN A 130 -2.31 23.88 0.06
CA GLN A 130 -2.40 25.11 -0.73
C GLN A 130 -1.41 26.19 -0.29
N HIS A 131 -1.02 26.23 0.98
CA HIS A 131 0.03 27.13 1.49
C HIS A 131 1.44 26.66 1.12
N CYS A 132 1.63 25.36 0.90
CA CYS A 132 2.91 24.78 0.47
C CYS A 132 3.12 24.85 -1.05
N MET A 133 2.05 24.98 -1.83
CA MET A 133 2.13 25.17 -3.28
C MET A 133 2.74 26.54 -3.64
N ALA A 134 3.57 26.58 -4.69
CA ALA A 134 4.17 27.83 -5.18
C ALA A 134 3.11 28.82 -5.68
N ASP A 135 3.42 30.12 -5.67
CA ASP A 135 2.49 31.23 -5.98
C ASP A 135 1.78 31.12 -7.35
N GLY A 136 2.34 30.37 -8.31
CA GLY A 136 1.73 30.12 -9.63
C GLY A 136 0.62 29.05 -9.66
N SER A 137 0.40 28.32 -8.55
CA SER A 137 -0.64 27.28 -8.44
C SER A 137 -2.07 27.81 -8.47
N ARG A 138 -2.27 29.11 -8.22
CA ARG A 138 -3.58 29.77 -8.13
C ARG A 138 -4.03 30.45 -9.42
N GLN A 139 -3.35 30.17 -10.54
CA GLN A 139 -3.74 30.71 -11.83
C GLN A 139 -5.10 30.16 -12.25
N ALA A 140 -5.92 30.99 -12.90
CA ALA A 140 -7.16 30.52 -13.51
C ALA A 140 -6.82 29.56 -14.68
N PHE A 141 -7.33 28.33 -14.60
CA PHE A 141 -7.19 27.34 -15.66
C PHE A 141 -8.46 27.34 -16.54
N ASP A 142 -8.26 27.15 -17.85
CA ASP A 142 -9.37 26.86 -18.76
C ASP A 142 -9.85 25.42 -18.54
N ASN A 143 -10.90 25.30 -17.74
CA ASN A 143 -11.53 24.02 -17.39
C ASN A 143 -12.61 23.60 -18.40
N THR A 144 -12.64 24.22 -19.59
CA THR A 144 -13.62 23.85 -20.62
C THR A 144 -13.36 22.43 -21.09
N TRP A 145 -14.41 21.62 -21.10
CA TRP A 145 -14.36 20.26 -21.62
C TRP A 145 -13.95 20.25 -23.09
N LYS A 146 -13.02 19.35 -23.45
CA LYS A 146 -12.62 19.09 -24.83
C LYS A 146 -12.93 17.63 -25.15
N GLU A 147 -13.53 17.38 -26.32
CA GLU A 147 -13.86 16.02 -26.75
C GLU A 147 -12.64 15.08 -26.79
N SER A 148 -11.44 15.62 -27.01
CA SER A 148 -10.20 14.85 -26.95
C SER A 148 -9.86 14.31 -25.56
N TYR A 149 -10.45 14.83 -24.48
CA TYR A 149 -10.23 14.32 -23.13
C TYR A 149 -10.80 12.93 -22.93
N ARG A 150 -11.93 12.59 -23.58
CA ARG A 150 -12.51 11.24 -23.50
C ARG A 150 -11.49 10.17 -23.88
N GLU A 151 -10.86 10.34 -25.04
CA GLU A 151 -9.87 9.37 -25.53
C GLU A 151 -8.62 9.37 -24.64
N ARG A 152 -8.14 10.53 -24.21
CA ARG A 152 -6.94 10.61 -23.35
C ARG A 152 -7.14 9.99 -21.97
N ILE A 153 -8.31 10.18 -21.37
CA ILE A 153 -8.68 9.56 -20.09
C ILE A 153 -8.77 8.04 -20.28
N HIS A 154 -9.46 7.59 -21.33
CA HIS A 154 -9.56 6.16 -21.63
C HIS A 154 -8.18 5.51 -21.83
N GLN A 155 -7.32 6.10 -22.66
CA GLN A 155 -5.96 5.60 -22.87
C GLN A 155 -5.09 5.69 -21.60
N GLY A 156 -5.29 6.71 -20.76
CA GLY A 156 -4.64 6.82 -19.45
C GLY A 156 -5.01 5.67 -18.53
N TRP A 157 -6.30 5.36 -18.43
CA TRP A 157 -6.81 4.21 -17.67
C TRP A 157 -6.23 2.89 -18.19
N ILE A 158 -6.27 2.66 -19.50
CA ILE A 158 -5.67 1.47 -20.12
C ILE A 158 -4.16 1.39 -19.87
N GLY A 159 -3.44 2.51 -19.90
CA GLY A 159 -2.00 2.56 -19.65
C GLY A 159 -1.62 2.14 -18.24
N GLN A 160 -2.39 2.57 -17.23
CA GLN A 160 -2.20 2.13 -15.85
C GLN A 160 -2.46 0.62 -15.71
N LEU A 161 -3.58 0.13 -16.25
CA LEU A 161 -3.91 -1.30 -16.23
C LEU A 161 -2.80 -2.13 -16.88
N ALA A 162 -2.30 -1.69 -18.03
CA ALA A 162 -1.18 -2.31 -18.72
C ALA A 162 0.08 -2.39 -17.84
N GLY A 163 0.44 -1.28 -17.18
CA GLY A 163 1.57 -1.23 -16.25
C GLY A 163 1.42 -2.17 -15.06
N GLY A 164 0.27 -2.13 -14.39
CA GLY A 164 -0.07 -3.00 -13.26
C GLY A 164 0.01 -4.47 -13.66
N SER A 165 -0.74 -4.88 -14.69
CA SER A 165 -0.76 -6.25 -15.20
C SER A 165 0.63 -6.77 -15.62
N PHE A 166 1.51 -5.89 -16.12
CA PHE A 166 2.87 -6.27 -16.48
C PHE A 166 3.72 -6.55 -15.23
N GLY A 167 3.65 -5.67 -14.23
CA GLY A 167 4.46 -5.73 -13.02
C GLY A 167 4.06 -6.82 -12.03
N THR A 168 2.77 -7.17 -11.96
CA THR A 168 2.21 -8.12 -10.97
C THR A 168 2.99 -9.43 -10.86
N CYS A 169 3.38 -10.03 -11.99
CA CYS A 169 4.04 -11.34 -11.99
C CYS A 169 5.50 -11.32 -11.49
N ILE A 170 6.12 -10.14 -11.38
CA ILE A 170 7.54 -9.94 -11.02
C ILE A 170 7.74 -9.09 -9.77
N GLU A 171 6.65 -8.65 -9.14
CA GLU A 171 6.65 -7.85 -7.92
C GLU A 171 7.47 -8.50 -6.80
N GLY A 172 8.21 -7.69 -6.04
CA GLY A 172 8.97 -8.16 -4.87
C GLY A 172 10.25 -8.94 -5.19
N TYR A 173 10.63 -9.09 -6.47
CA TYR A 173 11.88 -9.71 -6.89
C TYR A 173 12.90 -8.70 -7.42
N THR A 174 14.19 -8.99 -7.21
CA THR A 174 15.26 -8.17 -7.79
C THR A 174 15.45 -8.46 -9.28
N GLY A 175 15.89 -7.46 -10.05
CA GLY A 175 16.13 -7.61 -11.49
C GLY A 175 17.07 -8.77 -11.86
N LYS A 176 18.08 -9.07 -11.03
CA LYS A 176 18.97 -10.23 -11.23
C LYS A 176 18.20 -11.56 -11.14
N ARG A 177 17.24 -11.66 -10.22
CA ARG A 177 16.43 -12.87 -10.00
C ARG A 177 15.34 -13.04 -11.06
N ILE A 178 14.74 -11.93 -11.48
CA ILE A 178 13.83 -11.88 -12.63
C ILE A 178 14.55 -12.38 -13.89
N ALA A 179 15.72 -11.82 -14.21
CA ALA A 179 16.50 -12.21 -15.38
C ALA A 179 16.98 -13.67 -15.34
N GLN A 180 17.19 -14.24 -14.16
CA GLN A 180 17.56 -15.65 -14.00
C GLN A 180 16.45 -16.61 -14.48
N VAL A 181 15.18 -16.22 -14.35
CA VAL A 181 14.01 -17.07 -14.69
C VAL A 181 13.47 -16.74 -16.08
N TYR A 182 13.38 -15.45 -16.41
CA TYR A 182 12.72 -14.95 -17.63
C TYR A 182 13.68 -14.44 -18.69
N GLY A 183 14.94 -14.17 -18.37
CA GLY A 183 15.86 -13.48 -19.29
C GLY A 183 15.50 -12.00 -19.46
N VAL A 184 15.43 -11.54 -20.70
CA VAL A 184 14.96 -10.19 -21.04
C VAL A 184 13.44 -10.24 -21.20
N ILE A 185 12.74 -9.34 -20.51
CA ILE A 185 11.29 -9.20 -20.61
C ILE A 185 11.00 -7.98 -21.49
N ASP A 186 10.47 -8.23 -22.68
CA ASP A 186 10.04 -7.21 -23.66
C ASP A 186 8.56 -7.35 -24.04
N SER A 187 7.85 -8.26 -23.37
CA SER A 187 6.44 -8.59 -23.54
C SER A 187 5.87 -9.13 -22.22
N TYR A 188 4.55 -9.23 -22.11
CA TYR A 188 3.90 -9.80 -20.93
C TYR A 188 4.29 -11.28 -20.77
N ILE A 189 4.69 -11.66 -19.55
CA ILE A 189 5.06 -13.04 -19.20
C ILE A 189 3.83 -13.96 -19.22
N THR A 190 2.68 -13.42 -18.80
CA THR A 190 1.39 -14.09 -18.75
C THR A 190 0.34 -13.27 -19.49
N GLU A 191 -0.83 -13.84 -19.72
CA GLU A 191 -1.99 -13.02 -20.14
C GLU A 191 -2.22 -11.91 -19.10
N PRO A 192 -2.44 -10.65 -19.52
CA PRO A 192 -2.66 -9.55 -18.58
C PRO A 192 -3.87 -9.81 -17.67
N GLU A 193 -3.66 -9.75 -16.36
CA GLU A 193 -4.71 -9.81 -15.35
C GLU A 193 -4.92 -8.42 -14.73
N THR A 194 -6.16 -8.00 -14.53
CA THR A 194 -6.50 -6.69 -13.94
C THR A 194 -6.93 -6.80 -12.48
N THR A 195 -6.83 -7.99 -11.89
CA THR A 195 -7.10 -8.21 -10.47
C THR A 195 -5.88 -7.71 -9.70
N ASN A 196 -5.91 -6.46 -9.26
CA ASN A 196 -4.92 -5.89 -8.35
C ASN A 196 -5.58 -4.84 -7.46
N ASP A 197 -4.93 -4.53 -6.35
CA ASP A 197 -5.38 -3.52 -5.41
C ASP A 197 -5.27 -2.09 -5.96
N ASP A 198 -4.31 -1.80 -6.86
CA ASP A 198 -4.16 -0.50 -7.53
C ASP A 198 -5.50 0.03 -8.07
N VAL A 199 -6.28 -0.83 -8.72
CA VAL A 199 -7.54 -0.47 -9.39
C VAL A 199 -8.75 -0.55 -8.45
N VAL A 200 -8.74 -1.47 -7.48
CA VAL A 200 -9.88 -1.69 -6.56
C VAL A 200 -10.21 -0.41 -5.78
N TYR A 201 -9.19 0.28 -5.26
CA TYR A 201 -9.41 1.52 -4.52
C TYR A 201 -9.87 2.68 -5.41
N GLU A 202 -9.42 2.73 -6.66
CA GLU A 202 -9.89 3.72 -7.63
C GLU A 202 -11.35 3.47 -8.03
N LEU A 203 -11.77 2.21 -8.18
CA LEU A 203 -13.17 1.87 -8.43
C LEU A 203 -14.07 2.28 -7.26
N ALA A 204 -13.64 2.02 -6.02
CA ALA A 204 -14.36 2.49 -4.83
C ALA A 204 -14.44 4.03 -4.79
N PHE A 205 -13.37 4.73 -5.16
CA PHE A 205 -13.39 6.19 -5.31
C PHE A 205 -14.40 6.63 -6.37
N LEU A 206 -14.40 6.01 -7.55
CA LEU A 206 -15.32 6.34 -8.65
C LEU A 206 -16.79 6.11 -8.27
N ASP A 207 -17.08 5.05 -7.51
CA ASP A 207 -18.44 4.79 -7.02
C ASP A 207 -18.92 5.84 -6.02
N ALA A 208 -18.04 6.33 -5.14
CA ALA A 208 -18.34 7.45 -4.26
C ALA A 208 -18.51 8.76 -5.07
N TYR A 209 -17.60 9.02 -6.01
CA TYR A 209 -17.59 10.21 -6.84
C TYR A 209 -18.81 10.29 -7.77
N ASN A 210 -19.24 9.18 -8.36
CA ASN A 210 -20.43 9.12 -9.21
C ASN A 210 -21.71 9.55 -8.48
N ARG A 211 -21.78 9.35 -7.15
CA ARG A 211 -22.92 9.77 -6.34
C ARG A 211 -22.83 11.20 -5.82
N MET A 212 -21.63 11.65 -5.47
CA MET A 212 -21.43 12.93 -4.77
C MET A 212 -20.90 14.05 -5.66
N GLY A 213 -20.30 13.71 -6.79
CA GLY A 213 -19.58 14.63 -7.66
C GLY A 213 -18.52 15.43 -6.89
N ALA A 214 -18.42 16.73 -7.19
CA ALA A 214 -17.48 17.63 -6.54
C ALA A 214 -17.65 17.75 -5.01
N GLY A 215 -18.83 17.39 -4.46
CA GLY A 215 -19.10 17.39 -3.03
C GLY A 215 -18.55 16.18 -2.27
N ILE A 216 -17.78 15.30 -2.92
CA ILE A 216 -17.17 14.13 -2.28
C ILE A 216 -16.30 14.52 -1.08
N THR A 217 -16.35 13.71 -0.03
CA THR A 217 -15.55 13.86 1.19
C THR A 217 -14.72 12.60 1.44
N SER A 218 -13.63 12.74 2.19
CA SER A 218 -12.82 11.59 2.63
C SER A 218 -13.65 10.57 3.43
N GLU A 219 -14.64 11.05 4.22
CA GLU A 219 -15.58 10.19 4.92
C GLU A 219 -16.41 9.34 3.96
N ALA A 220 -16.90 9.90 2.86
CA ALA A 220 -17.68 9.14 1.88
C ALA A 220 -16.85 8.08 1.14
N ILE A 221 -15.57 8.40 0.85
CA ILE A 221 -14.62 7.44 0.28
C ILE A 221 -14.39 6.30 1.28
N ALA A 222 -14.16 6.63 2.56
CA ALA A 222 -13.97 5.64 3.62
C ALA A 222 -15.20 4.75 3.82
N MET A 223 -16.40 5.30 3.72
CA MET A 223 -17.64 4.51 3.76
C MET A 223 -17.75 3.56 2.58
N GLU A 224 -17.31 3.96 1.38
CA GLU A 224 -17.27 3.05 0.23
C GLU A 224 -16.23 1.95 0.41
N TRP A 225 -15.07 2.25 1.01
CA TRP A 225 -14.07 1.25 1.36
C TRP A 225 -14.63 0.20 2.31
N VAL A 226 -15.26 0.61 3.41
CA VAL A 226 -15.89 -0.32 4.38
C VAL A 226 -16.97 -1.17 3.71
N LYS A 227 -17.70 -0.60 2.75
CA LYS A 227 -18.77 -1.30 2.02
C LYS A 227 -18.24 -2.35 1.04
N GLN A 228 -17.14 -2.08 0.34
CA GLN A 228 -16.70 -2.90 -0.80
C GLN A 228 -15.44 -3.73 -0.54
N ILE A 229 -14.58 -3.30 0.39
CA ILE A 229 -13.23 -3.83 0.54
C ILE A 229 -13.13 -4.60 1.86
N PRO A 230 -13.30 -5.92 1.83
CA PRO A 230 -13.30 -6.73 3.06
C PRO A 230 -11.92 -6.82 3.71
N PHE A 231 -10.86 -6.62 2.93
CA PHE A 231 -9.48 -6.73 3.37
C PHE A 231 -8.56 -5.90 2.47
N GLY A 232 -7.56 -5.28 3.09
CA GLY A 232 -6.45 -4.60 2.40
C GLY A 232 -5.12 -5.19 2.85
N TRP A 233 -4.03 -4.85 2.18
CA TRP A 233 -2.68 -5.25 2.60
C TRP A 233 -2.00 -4.11 3.37
N SER A 234 -1.12 -4.42 4.32
CA SER A 234 -0.25 -3.42 4.98
C SER A 234 -0.96 -2.15 5.53
N ALA A 235 -0.76 -0.98 4.92
CA ALA A 235 -1.33 0.30 5.32
C ALA A 235 -2.86 0.29 5.26
N GLU A 236 -3.42 -0.25 4.19
CA GLU A 236 -4.85 -0.33 3.94
C GLU A 236 -5.55 -1.28 4.91
N TRP A 237 -4.87 -2.36 5.33
CA TRP A 237 -5.37 -3.23 6.40
C TRP A 237 -5.57 -2.45 7.69
N VAL A 238 -4.55 -1.68 8.11
CA VAL A 238 -4.64 -0.86 9.33
C VAL A 238 -5.74 0.18 9.18
N ALA A 239 -5.85 0.83 8.01
CA ALA A 239 -6.88 1.82 7.75
C ALA A 239 -8.31 1.26 7.84
N LEU A 240 -8.58 0.12 7.18
CA LEU A 240 -9.88 -0.57 7.27
C LEU A 240 -10.19 -1.01 8.70
N ARG A 241 -9.19 -1.50 9.44
CA ARG A 241 -9.35 -1.86 10.85
C ARG A 241 -9.70 -0.65 11.72
N ASN A 242 -9.04 0.48 11.50
CA ASN A 242 -9.33 1.74 12.20
C ASN A 242 -10.75 2.24 11.91
N LEU A 243 -11.19 2.19 10.65
CA LEU A 243 -12.56 2.52 10.26
C LEU A 243 -13.59 1.63 10.99
N ASN A 244 -13.34 0.32 11.05
CA ASN A 244 -14.18 -0.63 11.78
C ASN A 244 -14.19 -0.41 13.31
N MET A 245 -13.23 0.34 13.84
CA MET A 245 -13.19 0.78 15.24
C MET A 245 -13.81 2.17 15.47
N GLY A 246 -14.36 2.80 14.43
CA GLY A 246 -14.94 4.14 14.51
C GLY A 246 -13.91 5.28 14.43
N ILE A 247 -12.68 4.99 14.02
CA ILE A 247 -11.65 6.01 13.74
C ILE A 247 -11.77 6.36 12.26
N PHE A 248 -12.29 7.54 11.95
CA PHE A 248 -12.57 8.02 10.60
C PHE A 248 -11.42 8.85 10.01
N PRO A 249 -11.42 9.15 8.71
CA PRO A 249 -10.40 10.00 8.09
C PRO A 249 -10.31 11.39 8.75
N PRO A 250 -9.10 12.00 8.77
CA PRO A 250 -7.85 11.46 8.24
C PRO A 250 -7.18 10.42 9.15
N ASP A 251 -7.56 10.36 10.43
CA ASP A 251 -6.92 9.53 11.46
C ASP A 251 -6.95 8.03 11.12
N SER A 252 -7.95 7.57 10.38
CA SER A 252 -8.05 6.17 9.95
C SER A 252 -6.77 5.69 9.26
N GLY A 253 -6.15 6.53 8.42
CA GLY A 253 -4.93 6.19 7.68
C GLY A 253 -3.64 6.34 8.50
N ALA A 254 -3.62 7.19 9.53
CA ALA A 254 -2.42 7.55 10.27
C ALA A 254 -2.31 6.85 11.64
N TRP A 255 -3.44 6.65 12.32
CA TRP A 255 -3.46 6.16 13.68
C TRP A 255 -2.88 4.75 13.79
N PHE A 256 -1.74 4.65 14.46
CA PHE A 256 -1.00 3.40 14.65
C PHE A 256 -0.77 2.64 13.34
N ASN A 257 -0.49 3.38 12.26
CA ASN A 257 -0.17 2.83 10.95
C ASN A 257 1.31 3.09 10.59
N PRO A 258 2.21 2.13 10.87
CA PRO A 258 3.61 2.21 10.45
C PRO A 258 3.81 2.36 8.94
N TYR A 259 2.89 1.83 8.14
CA TYR A 259 2.98 1.78 6.68
C TYR A 259 2.45 3.04 5.99
N SER A 260 2.03 4.08 6.72
CA SER A 260 1.32 5.23 6.15
C SER A 260 2.09 5.99 5.06
N GLU A 261 3.41 5.83 4.98
CA GLU A 261 4.29 6.45 3.97
C GLU A 261 4.59 5.53 2.76
N TRP A 262 3.93 4.37 2.68
CA TRP A 262 4.06 3.48 1.53
C TRP A 262 3.28 4.00 0.31
N ILE A 263 3.53 3.38 -0.83
CA ILE A 263 3.06 3.85 -2.15
C ILE A 263 1.53 3.83 -2.32
N GLY A 264 0.78 3.18 -1.42
CA GLY A 264 -0.67 2.91 -1.55
C GLY A 264 -1.52 4.13 -1.90
N ALA A 265 -1.25 5.31 -1.32
CA ALA A 265 -1.95 6.55 -1.68
C ALA A 265 -1.54 7.08 -3.07
N GLN A 266 -0.24 7.02 -3.40
CA GLN A 266 0.29 7.52 -4.67
C GLN A 266 -0.20 6.70 -5.86
N MET A 267 -0.24 5.37 -5.75
CA MET A 267 -0.59 4.49 -6.87
C MET A 267 -2.03 4.68 -7.36
N ARG A 268 -2.96 5.06 -6.46
CA ARG A 268 -4.38 5.32 -6.76
C ARG A 268 -4.73 6.79 -6.96
N GLY A 269 -3.75 7.70 -6.95
CA GLY A 269 -3.99 9.13 -7.12
C GLY A 269 -4.30 9.53 -8.57
N MET A 270 -4.01 8.65 -9.54
CA MET A 270 -4.19 8.96 -10.96
C MET A 270 -5.65 9.20 -11.35
N VAL A 271 -6.59 8.45 -10.76
CA VAL A 271 -8.02 8.64 -10.98
C VAL A 271 -8.49 10.07 -10.68
N CYS A 272 -7.90 10.75 -9.70
CA CYS A 272 -8.25 12.12 -9.33
C CYS A 272 -7.97 13.10 -10.48
N GLY A 273 -6.87 12.90 -11.20
CA GLY A 273 -6.57 13.67 -12.42
C GLY A 273 -7.49 13.34 -13.59
N MET A 274 -7.94 12.08 -13.70
CA MET A 274 -8.83 11.63 -14.77
C MET A 274 -10.26 12.19 -14.61
N VAL A 275 -10.75 12.35 -13.38
CA VAL A 275 -12.08 12.94 -13.11
C VAL A 275 -12.08 14.46 -13.10
N ALA A 276 -10.91 15.11 -12.99
CA ALA A 276 -10.74 16.56 -12.99
C ALA A 276 -9.87 17.06 -14.16
N PRO A 277 -10.19 16.73 -15.43
CA PRO A 277 -9.36 17.10 -16.56
C PRO A 277 -9.27 18.63 -16.71
N SER A 278 -8.06 19.11 -17.00
CA SER A 278 -7.72 20.55 -17.06
C SER A 278 -7.90 21.35 -15.77
N ASN A 279 -8.30 20.72 -14.67
CA ASN A 279 -8.48 21.39 -13.38
C ASN A 279 -7.48 20.82 -12.34
N PRO A 280 -6.21 21.21 -12.38
CA PRO A 280 -5.17 20.64 -11.52
C PRO A 280 -5.42 20.89 -10.02
N MET A 281 -6.10 21.99 -9.66
CA MET A 281 -6.43 22.27 -8.27
C MET A 281 -7.53 21.33 -7.75
N GLU A 282 -8.52 20.99 -8.56
CA GLU A 282 -9.50 19.98 -8.18
C GLU A 282 -8.89 18.59 -8.15
N ALA A 283 -8.04 18.23 -9.11
CA ALA A 283 -7.31 16.97 -9.08
C ALA A 283 -6.47 16.82 -7.80
N ALA A 284 -5.78 17.89 -7.37
CA ALA A 284 -4.98 17.91 -6.15
C ALA A 284 -5.84 17.91 -4.87
N ARG A 285 -7.06 18.45 -4.90
CA ARG A 285 -7.99 18.42 -3.75
C ARG A 285 -8.61 17.03 -3.55
N LEU A 286 -8.81 16.30 -4.66
CA LEU A 286 -9.38 14.95 -4.65
C LEU A 286 -8.36 13.88 -4.22
N ALA A 287 -7.07 14.10 -4.52
CA ALA A 287 -5.95 13.23 -4.17
C ALA A 287 -5.60 13.33 -2.67
#